data_AF-A0AAJ1ST69-F1
#
_entry.id   AF-A0AAJ1ST69-F1
#
_cell.length_a   1.000
_cell.length_b   1.000
_cell.length_c   1.000
_cell.angle_alpha   90.00
_cell.angle_beta   90.00
_cell.angle_gamma   90.00
#
_symmetry.space_group_name_H-M   'P 1'
#
loop_
_entity.id
_entity.type
_entity.pdbx_description
1 polymer ?
#
loop_
_entity_poly.entity_id
_entity_poly.type
_entity_poly.pdbx_seq_one_letter_code
_entity_poly.pdbx_strand_id
1 'polypeptide(L)'
;MSAHILTFRPARLPQAEAARRRAMLLHPSNFISESAPAGGSGKEAEELAVRFDSLYQEFLDQGLPANQARTEVARTAARDIWDAFASRLRGHRAAGQQLDANVLAVALASIQCMNIALPRRPEDLDLAVRAVRTARRRLQHNAGLLDRLHPHQNPAFHDAVATLQALEVFLAPQKKAA
;
A
#
# COMPACT_ATOMS: atom_id res chain seq x y z
N MET A 1 -14.44 7.80 -60.80
CA MET A 1 -14.78 7.65 -59.37
C MET A 1 -13.52 7.25 -58.62
N SER A 2 -12.92 8.16 -57.85
CA SER A 2 -11.65 7.91 -57.13
C SER A 2 -11.93 7.86 -55.62
N ALA A 3 -11.57 6.74 -54.98
CA ALA A 3 -11.67 6.57 -53.54
C ALA A 3 -10.50 7.28 -52.85
N HIS A 4 -10.81 8.31 -52.06
CA HIS A 4 -9.83 8.96 -51.18
C HIS A 4 -9.64 8.12 -49.92
N ILE A 5 -8.49 7.45 -49.82
CA ILE A 5 -8.05 6.78 -48.58
C ILE A 5 -7.48 7.87 -47.65
N LEU A 6 -8.24 8.21 -46.62
CA LEU A 6 -7.77 9.08 -45.52
C LEU A 6 -6.69 8.34 -44.74
N THR A 7 -5.43 8.69 -44.96
CA THR A 7 -4.30 8.20 -44.16
C THR A 7 -4.36 8.84 -42.78
N PHE A 8 -4.79 8.06 -41.79
CA PHE A 8 -4.78 8.44 -40.38
C PHE A 8 -3.31 8.58 -39.93
N ARG A 9 -2.82 9.82 -39.75
CA ARG A 9 -1.53 10.09 -39.09
C ARG A 9 -1.78 10.15 -37.58
N PRO A 10 -1.32 9.17 -36.78
CA PRO A 10 -1.44 9.26 -35.33
C PRO A 10 -0.56 10.41 -34.81
N ALA A 11 -1.11 11.19 -33.87
CA ALA A 11 -0.40 12.29 -33.21
C ALA A 11 0.88 11.79 -32.54
N ARG A 12 1.93 12.62 -32.53
CA ARG A 12 3.21 12.30 -31.87
C ARG A 12 2.98 12.25 -30.35
N LEU A 13 2.80 11.05 -29.83
CA LEU A 13 2.75 10.81 -28.39
C LEU A 13 4.13 11.09 -27.78
N PRO A 14 4.18 11.69 -26.57
CA PRO A 14 5.41 11.81 -25.80
C PRO A 14 6.11 10.45 -25.68
N GLN A 15 7.45 10.44 -25.75
CA GLN A 15 8.23 9.20 -25.83
C GLN A 15 7.98 8.26 -24.64
N ALA A 16 7.71 8.81 -23.46
CA ALA A 16 7.30 8.07 -22.26
C ALA A 16 5.94 7.36 -22.43
N GLU A 17 4.99 7.98 -23.11
CA GLU A 17 3.66 7.41 -23.33
C GLU A 17 3.69 6.33 -24.44
N ALA A 18 4.51 6.54 -25.47
CA ALA A 18 4.76 5.52 -26.50
C ALA A 18 5.48 4.28 -25.92
N ALA A 19 6.45 4.49 -25.02
CA ALA A 19 7.12 3.41 -24.30
C ALA A 19 6.16 2.65 -23.36
N ARG A 20 5.32 3.40 -22.61
CA ARG A 20 4.26 2.82 -21.77
C ARG A 20 3.30 1.94 -22.58
N ARG A 21 2.80 2.42 -23.72
CA ARG A 21 1.89 1.63 -24.58
C ARG A 21 2.56 0.37 -25.13
N ARG A 22 3.83 0.45 -25.56
CA ARG A 22 4.58 -0.73 -26.02
C ARG A 22 4.80 -1.76 -24.90
N ALA A 23 5.12 -1.32 -23.69
CA ALA A 23 5.27 -2.23 -22.54
C ALA A 23 3.95 -2.89 -22.15
N MET A 24 2.83 -2.14 -22.20
CA MET A 24 1.48 -2.65 -21.93
C MET A 24 1.00 -3.66 -22.98
N LEU A 25 1.40 -3.50 -24.25
CA LEU A 25 1.10 -4.44 -25.34
C LEU A 25 1.81 -5.80 -25.20
N LEU A 26 2.94 -5.85 -24.47
CA LEU A 26 3.70 -7.08 -24.26
C LEU A 26 3.12 -7.90 -23.09
N HIS A 27 2.96 -7.28 -21.92
CA HIS A 27 2.14 -7.80 -20.82
C HIS A 27 2.06 -6.73 -19.72
N PRO A 28 0.90 -6.50 -19.08
CA PRO A 28 0.76 -5.46 -18.05
C PRO A 28 1.68 -5.66 -16.85
N SER A 29 2.28 -6.84 -16.62
CA SER A 29 3.25 -7.07 -15.54
C SER A 29 4.67 -6.59 -15.84
N ASN A 30 5.03 -6.34 -17.10
CA ASN A 30 6.42 -6.06 -17.51
C ASN A 30 6.85 -4.60 -17.33
N PHE A 31 5.89 -3.72 -16.99
CA PHE A 31 6.21 -2.33 -16.71
C PHE A 31 6.85 -2.19 -15.32
N ILE A 32 8.01 -1.53 -15.26
CA ILE A 32 8.66 -1.08 -14.03
C ILE A 32 8.36 0.41 -13.93
N SER A 33 7.63 0.82 -12.90
CA SER A 33 7.39 2.25 -12.65
C SER A 33 8.70 2.87 -12.19
N GLU A 34 9.13 3.94 -12.85
CA GLU A 34 10.06 4.87 -12.22
C GLU A 34 9.38 5.44 -10.96
N SER A 35 10.12 5.44 -9.87
CA SER A 35 9.68 5.88 -8.54
C SER A 35 9.24 7.35 -8.59
N ALA A 36 8.05 7.63 -8.05
CA ALA A 36 7.53 8.99 -7.87
C ALA A 36 8.50 9.87 -7.04
N PRO A 37 8.54 11.19 -7.29
CA PRO A 37 9.50 12.09 -6.63
C PRO A 37 9.23 12.22 -5.13
N ALA A 38 10.30 12.10 -4.34
CA ALA A 38 10.34 12.09 -2.87
C ALA A 38 10.14 13.47 -2.20
N GLY A 39 9.12 14.22 -2.60
CA GLY A 39 8.96 15.64 -2.21
C GLY A 39 8.22 15.94 -0.91
N GLY A 40 7.49 15.00 -0.32
CA GLY A 40 6.64 15.24 0.86
C GLY A 40 6.69 14.16 1.96
N SER A 41 7.43 13.08 1.75
CA SER A 41 7.35 11.85 2.55
C SER A 41 8.05 11.91 3.91
N GLY A 42 8.86 12.93 4.18
CA GLY A 42 9.67 13.01 5.41
C GLY A 42 8.84 13.29 6.66
N LYS A 43 7.95 14.28 6.60
CA LYS A 43 7.13 14.70 7.74
C LYS A 43 6.11 13.63 8.14
N GLU A 44 5.44 13.03 7.17
CA GLU A 44 4.48 11.94 7.43
C GLU A 44 5.15 10.71 8.04
N ALA A 45 6.36 10.37 7.61
CA ALA A 45 7.13 9.27 8.20
C ALA A 45 7.54 9.55 9.65
N GLU A 46 7.93 10.79 9.97
CA GLU A 46 8.23 11.23 11.33
C GLU A 46 7.00 11.20 12.23
N GLU A 47 5.86 11.69 11.74
CA GLU A 47 4.58 11.65 12.47
C GLU A 47 4.14 10.21 12.78
N LEU A 48 4.29 9.30 11.81
CA LEU A 48 4.00 7.88 12.00
C LEU A 48 4.95 7.24 13.03
N ALA A 49 6.24 7.58 13.00
CA ALA A 49 7.21 7.09 13.97
C ALA A 49 6.86 7.54 15.40
N VAL A 50 6.59 8.83 15.61
CA VAL A 50 6.17 9.38 16.90
C VAL A 50 4.90 8.70 17.40
N ARG A 51 3.93 8.46 16.50
CA ARG A 51 2.68 7.78 16.84
C ARG A 51 2.92 6.34 17.28
N PHE A 52 3.77 5.58 16.57
CA PHE A 52 4.08 4.20 16.92
C PHE A 52 4.86 4.11 18.23
N ASP A 53 5.81 5.00 18.47
CA ASP A 53 6.54 5.07 19.74
C ASP A 53 5.60 5.42 20.90
N SER A 54 4.66 6.34 20.68
CA SER A 54 3.66 6.71 21.70
C SER A 54 2.76 5.52 22.06
N LEU A 55 2.22 4.81 21.06
CA LEU A 55 1.43 3.59 21.28
C LEU A 55 2.25 2.48 21.95
N TYR A 56 3.52 2.36 21.59
CA TYR A 56 4.42 1.40 22.21
C TYR A 56 4.61 1.68 23.70
N GLN A 57 4.87 2.94 24.08
CA GLN A 57 4.97 3.34 25.48
C GLN A 57 3.65 3.10 26.22
N GLU A 58 2.51 3.43 25.62
CA GLU A 58 1.20 3.17 26.23
C GLU A 58 1.00 1.67 26.55
N PHE A 59 1.38 0.77 25.64
CA PHE A 59 1.30 -0.67 25.90
C PHE A 59 2.31 -1.14 26.95
N LEU A 60 3.50 -0.56 27.01
CA LEU A 60 4.46 -0.84 28.09
C LEU A 60 3.92 -0.40 29.46
N ASP A 61 3.32 0.79 29.53
CA ASP A 61 2.71 1.34 30.75
C ASP A 61 1.52 0.49 31.22
N GLN A 62 0.80 -0.15 30.29
CA GLN A 62 -0.23 -1.15 30.58
C GLN A 62 0.34 -2.51 31.02
N GLY A 63 1.66 -2.66 31.06
CA GLY A 63 2.35 -3.85 31.54
C GLY A 63 2.61 -4.92 30.48
N LEU A 64 2.48 -4.61 29.19
CA LEU A 64 2.78 -5.59 28.14
C LEU A 64 4.30 -5.81 28.02
N PRO A 65 4.77 -7.05 27.81
CA PRO A 65 6.14 -7.33 27.42
C PRO A 65 6.53 -6.55 26.16
N ALA A 66 7.78 -6.09 26.08
CA ALA A 66 8.26 -5.26 24.95
C ALA A 66 7.98 -5.86 23.56
N ASN A 67 8.16 -7.16 23.38
CA ASN A 67 7.87 -7.80 22.09
C ASN A 67 6.37 -7.83 21.81
N GLN A 68 5.55 -8.06 22.85
CA GLN A 68 4.11 -8.02 22.73
C GLN A 68 3.62 -6.60 22.39
N ALA A 69 4.09 -5.59 23.10
CA ALA A 69 3.75 -4.19 22.84
C ALA A 69 4.06 -3.80 21.38
N ARG A 70 5.20 -4.23 20.82
CA ARG A 70 5.54 -3.99 19.40
C ARG A 70 4.58 -4.66 18.42
N THR A 71 4.20 -5.92 18.65
CA THR A 71 3.22 -6.57 17.76
C THR A 71 1.82 -5.99 17.94
N GLU A 72 1.47 -5.48 19.12
CA GLU A 72 0.20 -4.77 19.34
C GLU A 72 0.16 -3.45 18.58
N VAL A 73 1.26 -2.68 18.55
CA VAL A 73 1.37 -1.51 17.64
C VAL A 73 1.10 -1.92 16.20
N ALA A 74 1.69 -3.03 15.75
CA ALA A 74 1.46 -3.54 14.40
C ALA A 74 0.01 -3.98 14.18
N ARG A 75 -0.65 -4.57 15.19
CA ARG A 75 -2.05 -4.98 15.12
C ARG A 75 -2.98 -3.78 15.06
N THR A 76 -2.74 -2.76 15.88
CA THR A 76 -3.49 -1.51 15.88
C THR A 76 -3.37 -0.82 14.52
N ALA A 77 -2.16 -0.67 14.00
CA ALA A 77 -1.94 -0.09 12.66
C ALA A 77 -2.63 -0.92 11.55
N ALA A 78 -2.55 -2.25 11.60
CA ALA A 78 -3.23 -3.12 10.64
C ALA A 78 -4.77 -2.95 10.69
N ARG A 79 -5.33 -2.82 11.90
CA ARG A 79 -6.75 -2.57 12.11
C ARG A 79 -7.17 -1.21 11.55
N ASP A 80 -6.40 -0.16 11.80
CA ASP A 80 -6.71 1.18 11.28
C ASP A 80 -6.75 1.21 9.76
N ILE A 81 -5.76 0.59 9.10
CA ILE A 81 -5.74 0.48 7.63
C ILE A 81 -6.95 -0.32 7.14
N TRP A 82 -7.27 -1.44 7.79
CA TRP A 82 -8.42 -2.26 7.44
C TRP A 82 -9.74 -1.49 7.56
N ASP A 83 -9.95 -0.81 8.67
CA ASP A 83 -11.17 -0.06 8.96
C ASP A 83 -11.33 1.14 8.01
N ALA A 84 -10.23 1.83 7.68
CA ALA A 84 -10.22 2.89 6.68
C ALA A 84 -10.65 2.38 5.29
N PHE A 85 -10.07 1.29 4.81
CA PHE A 85 -10.46 0.69 3.53
C PHE A 85 -11.90 0.15 3.56
N ALA A 86 -12.30 -0.54 4.62
CA ALA A 86 -13.63 -1.10 4.75
C ALA A 86 -14.71 0.00 4.79
N SER A 87 -14.44 1.13 5.44
CA SER A 87 -15.32 2.29 5.45
C SER A 87 -15.49 2.90 4.06
N ARG A 88 -14.38 3.18 3.37
CA ARG A 88 -14.40 3.71 1.98
C ARG A 88 -15.09 2.74 1.01
N LEU A 89 -14.88 1.43 1.17
CA LEU A 89 -15.55 0.39 0.38
C LEU A 89 -17.07 0.43 0.53
N ARG A 90 -17.57 0.53 1.78
CA ARG A 90 -19.01 0.67 2.03
C ARG A 90 -19.55 1.95 1.40
N GLY A 91 -18.81 3.06 1.50
CA GLY A 91 -19.14 4.32 0.85
C GLY A 91 -19.29 4.20 -0.68
N HIS A 92 -18.28 3.63 -1.36
CA HIS A 92 -18.34 3.45 -2.82
C HIS A 92 -19.46 2.51 -3.26
N ARG A 93 -19.73 1.43 -2.50
CA ARG A 93 -20.87 0.54 -2.78
C ARG A 93 -22.21 1.26 -2.65
N ALA A 94 -22.39 2.06 -1.60
CA ALA A 94 -23.60 2.86 -1.39
C ALA A 94 -23.79 3.91 -2.52
N ALA A 95 -22.69 4.45 -3.05
CA ALA A 95 -22.69 5.40 -4.15
C ALA A 95 -22.79 4.75 -5.56
N GLY A 96 -22.89 3.42 -5.67
CA GLY A 96 -22.92 2.71 -6.96
C GLY A 96 -21.59 2.73 -7.72
N GLN A 97 -20.48 3.11 -7.08
CA GLN A 97 -19.14 3.19 -7.67
C GLN A 97 -18.46 1.82 -7.65
N GLN A 98 -18.94 0.89 -8.47
CA GLN A 98 -18.52 -0.51 -8.43
C GLN A 98 -17.03 -0.72 -8.71
N LEU A 99 -16.44 0.07 -9.62
CA LEU A 99 -15.02 -0.04 -9.95
C LEU A 99 -14.13 0.35 -8.76
N ASP A 100 -14.40 1.49 -8.13
CA ASP A 100 -13.67 1.95 -6.95
C ASP A 100 -13.86 1.02 -5.74
N ALA A 101 -15.07 0.46 -5.60
CA ALA A 101 -15.34 -0.58 -4.62
C ALA A 101 -14.51 -1.85 -4.86
N ASN A 102 -14.39 -2.32 -6.11
CA ASN A 102 -13.57 -3.48 -6.43
C ASN A 102 -12.09 -3.22 -6.15
N VAL A 103 -11.60 -2.02 -6.46
CA VAL A 103 -10.24 -1.56 -6.13
C VAL A 103 -9.97 -1.67 -4.62
N LEU A 104 -10.87 -1.17 -3.78
CA LEU A 104 -10.72 -1.26 -2.32
C LEU A 104 -10.86 -2.69 -1.79
N ALA A 105 -11.66 -3.54 -2.44
CA ALA A 105 -11.74 -4.95 -2.09
C ALA A 105 -10.39 -5.67 -2.33
N VAL A 106 -9.69 -5.34 -3.42
CA VAL A 106 -8.32 -5.84 -3.67
C VAL A 106 -7.33 -5.32 -2.62
N ALA A 107 -7.45 -4.07 -2.19
CA ALA A 107 -6.63 -3.52 -1.11
C ALA A 107 -6.81 -4.31 0.21
N LEU A 108 -8.06 -4.57 0.60
CA LEU A 108 -8.38 -5.37 1.79
C LEU A 108 -7.80 -6.80 1.70
N ALA A 109 -7.95 -7.47 0.55
CA ALA A 109 -7.37 -8.79 0.34
C ALA A 109 -5.84 -8.79 0.45
N SER A 110 -5.19 -7.69 0.04
CA SER A 110 -3.73 -7.54 0.10
C SER A 110 -3.20 -7.51 1.53
N ILE A 111 -3.95 -6.91 2.46
CA ILE A 111 -3.57 -6.74 3.87
C ILE A 111 -4.12 -7.81 4.80
N GLN A 112 -5.04 -8.66 4.32
CA GLN A 112 -5.71 -9.70 5.12
C GLN A 112 -4.74 -10.62 5.86
N CYS A 113 -3.55 -10.86 5.32
CA CYS A 113 -2.53 -11.70 5.97
C CYS A 113 -2.11 -11.17 7.35
N MET A 114 -2.09 -9.85 7.56
CA MET A 114 -1.76 -9.25 8.86
C MET A 114 -2.84 -9.55 9.89
N ASN A 115 -4.11 -9.39 9.53
CA ASN A 115 -5.25 -9.65 10.41
C ASN A 115 -5.38 -11.12 10.81
N ILE A 116 -4.81 -12.03 10.02
CA ILE A 116 -4.72 -13.46 10.36
C ILE A 116 -3.49 -13.75 11.22
N ALA A 117 -2.33 -13.19 10.88
CA ALA A 117 -1.05 -13.54 11.51
C ALA A 117 -0.84 -12.87 12.87
N LEU A 118 -1.10 -11.56 12.98
CA LEU A 118 -0.76 -10.76 14.18
C LEU A 118 -1.54 -11.17 15.44
N PRO A 119 -2.83 -11.55 15.38
CA PRO A 119 -3.55 -12.01 16.57
C PRO A 119 -3.11 -13.39 17.06
N ARG A 120 -2.59 -14.26 16.16
CA ARG A 120 -2.29 -15.65 16.50
C ARG A 120 -1.00 -15.82 17.29
N ARG A 121 -0.04 -14.91 17.12
CA ARG A 121 1.27 -14.96 17.81
C ARG A 121 1.67 -13.56 18.28
N PRO A 122 1.18 -13.13 19.45
CA PRO A 122 1.38 -11.77 19.93
C PRO A 122 2.83 -11.46 20.33
N GLU A 123 3.75 -12.40 20.41
CA GLU A 123 5.16 -12.10 20.76
C GLU A 123 6.15 -12.38 19.62
N ASP A 124 5.66 -12.88 18.48
CA ASP A 124 6.48 -13.33 17.35
C ASP A 124 6.77 -12.14 16.41
N LEU A 125 7.82 -11.39 16.73
CA LEU A 125 8.26 -10.23 15.94
C LEU A 125 8.65 -10.61 14.51
N ASP A 126 9.28 -11.77 14.32
CA ASP A 126 9.67 -12.23 12.99
C ASP A 126 8.46 -12.50 12.11
N LEU A 127 7.41 -13.12 12.68
CA LEU A 127 6.14 -13.29 11.99
C LEU A 127 5.49 -11.93 11.68
N ALA A 128 5.48 -11.01 12.64
CA ALA A 128 4.92 -9.67 12.45
C ALA A 128 5.61 -8.93 11.30
N VAL A 129 6.95 -8.88 11.30
CA VAL A 129 7.76 -8.28 10.23
C VAL A 129 7.46 -8.93 8.88
N ARG A 130 7.40 -10.26 8.82
CA ARG A 130 7.08 -10.99 7.57
C ARG A 130 5.66 -10.67 7.08
N ALA A 131 4.69 -10.60 7.98
CA ALA A 131 3.30 -10.29 7.65
C ALA A 131 3.17 -8.86 7.08
N VAL A 132 3.76 -7.87 7.75
CA VAL A 132 3.77 -6.47 7.30
C VAL A 132 4.48 -6.34 5.94
N ARG A 133 5.66 -6.94 5.77
CA ARG A 133 6.37 -6.96 4.47
C ARG A 133 5.55 -7.57 3.35
N THR A 134 4.88 -8.68 3.64
CA THR A 134 4.06 -9.36 2.65
C THR A 134 2.87 -8.50 2.26
N ALA A 135 2.19 -7.89 3.23
CA ALA A 135 1.07 -6.98 2.99
C ALA A 135 1.49 -5.77 2.16
N ARG A 136 2.61 -5.11 2.52
CA ARG A 136 3.12 -3.95 1.77
C ARG A 136 3.45 -4.31 0.33
N ARG A 137 4.18 -5.41 0.10
CA ARG A 137 4.54 -5.86 -1.25
C ARG A 137 3.30 -6.17 -2.10
N ARG A 138 2.30 -6.85 -1.53
CA ARG A 138 1.03 -7.12 -2.22
C ARG A 138 0.28 -5.85 -2.56
N LEU A 139 0.20 -4.91 -1.61
CA LEU A 139 -0.47 -3.64 -1.80
C LEU A 139 0.22 -2.79 -2.88
N GLN A 140 1.55 -2.70 -2.87
CA GLN A 140 2.33 -2.01 -3.90
C GLN A 140 2.17 -2.66 -5.28
N HIS A 141 2.23 -3.99 -5.35
CA HIS A 141 2.04 -4.71 -6.61
C HIS A 141 0.65 -4.46 -7.19
N ASN A 142 -0.39 -4.61 -6.36
CA ASN A 142 -1.77 -4.39 -6.79
C ASN A 142 -2.06 -2.94 -7.12
N ALA A 143 -1.55 -1.97 -6.35
CA ALA A 143 -1.62 -0.55 -6.70
C ALA A 143 -0.99 -0.29 -8.07
N GLY A 144 0.22 -0.80 -8.30
CA GLY A 144 0.91 -0.62 -9.57
C GLY A 144 0.21 -1.29 -10.75
N LEU A 145 -0.52 -2.40 -10.55
CA LEU A 145 -1.40 -2.98 -11.57
C LEU A 145 -2.63 -2.12 -11.81
N LEU A 146 -3.25 -1.60 -10.76
CA LEU A 146 -4.44 -0.76 -10.85
C LEU A 146 -4.13 0.58 -11.53
N ASP A 147 -2.99 1.21 -11.25
CA ASP A 147 -2.53 2.43 -11.95
C ASP A 147 -2.33 2.21 -13.46
N ARG A 148 -2.09 0.96 -13.89
CA ARG A 148 -1.99 0.59 -15.31
C ARG A 148 -3.36 0.40 -15.93
N LEU A 149 -4.34 -0.07 -15.16
CA LEU A 149 -5.69 -0.41 -15.62
C LEU A 149 -6.68 0.76 -15.49
N HIS A 150 -6.42 1.68 -14.55
CA HIS A 150 -7.29 2.79 -14.21
C HIS A 150 -6.48 4.09 -14.12
N PRO A 151 -6.99 5.21 -14.69
CA PRO A 151 -6.31 6.50 -14.63
C PRO A 151 -6.44 7.19 -13.26
N HIS A 152 -7.34 6.73 -12.39
CA HIS A 152 -7.58 7.32 -11.08
C HIS A 152 -6.67 6.67 -10.03
N GLN A 153 -5.68 7.43 -9.58
CA GLN A 153 -4.90 7.07 -8.41
C GLN A 153 -5.77 7.17 -7.16
N ASN A 154 -5.74 6.15 -6.31
CA ASN A 154 -6.46 6.16 -5.05
C ASN A 154 -5.47 6.46 -3.91
N PRO A 155 -5.52 7.66 -3.30
CA PRO A 155 -4.55 8.08 -2.27
C PRO A 155 -4.50 7.11 -1.08
N ALA A 156 -5.59 6.37 -0.83
CA ALA A 156 -5.65 5.35 0.21
C ALA A 156 -4.53 4.29 0.12
N PHE A 157 -4.10 3.95 -1.10
CA PHE A 157 -3.02 2.99 -1.30
C PHE A 157 -1.67 3.57 -0.91
N HIS A 158 -1.42 4.84 -1.24
CA HIS A 158 -0.17 5.51 -0.89
C HIS A 158 -0.03 5.64 0.63
N ASP A 159 -1.09 6.12 1.30
CA ASP A 159 -1.12 6.28 2.76
C ASP A 159 -0.88 4.93 3.48
N ALA A 160 -1.56 3.88 3.01
CA ALA A 160 -1.41 2.54 3.59
C ALA A 160 -0.02 1.95 3.32
N VAL A 161 0.55 2.12 2.12
CA VAL A 161 1.93 1.69 1.83
C VAL A 161 2.93 2.44 2.70
N ALA A 162 2.78 3.75 2.89
CA ALA A 162 3.64 4.56 3.74
C ALA A 162 3.55 4.11 5.21
N THR A 163 2.33 3.88 5.70
CA THR A 163 2.10 3.35 7.06
C THR A 163 2.77 2.00 7.26
N LEU A 164 2.62 1.07 6.31
CA LEU A 164 3.26 -0.25 6.39
C LEU A 164 4.79 -0.17 6.28
N GLN A 165 5.32 0.77 5.50
CA GLN A 165 6.76 0.99 5.42
C GLN A 165 7.33 1.55 6.73
N ALA A 166 6.66 2.53 7.34
CA ALA A 166 7.04 3.02 8.67
C ALA A 166 6.96 1.91 9.73
N LEU A 167 5.94 1.04 9.65
CA LEU A 167 5.78 -0.09 10.54
C LEU A 167 6.88 -1.15 10.35
N GLU A 168 7.34 -1.39 9.12
CA GLU A 168 8.52 -2.25 8.87
C GLU A 168 9.79 -1.72 9.54
N VAL A 169 9.99 -0.41 9.50
CA VAL A 169 11.14 0.26 10.14
C VAL A 169 11.02 0.14 11.67
N PHE A 170 9.85 0.42 12.22
CA PHE A 170 9.57 0.33 13.65
C PHE A 170 9.78 -1.10 14.19
N LEU A 171 9.33 -2.12 13.46
CA LEU A 171 9.48 -3.53 13.84
C LEU A 171 10.86 -4.11 13.53
N ALA A 172 11.72 -3.40 12.80
CA ALA A 172 13.04 -3.90 12.45
C ALA A 172 13.86 -4.15 13.73
N PRO A 173 14.71 -5.20 13.76
CA PRO A 173 15.59 -5.43 14.89
C PRO A 173 16.42 -4.18 15.15
N GLN A 174 16.23 -3.55 16.31
CA GLN A 174 17.11 -2.48 16.74
C GLN A 174 18.48 -3.12 16.97
N LYS A 175 19.44 -2.83 16.08
CA LYS A 175 20.85 -3.17 16.33
C LYS A 175 21.22 -2.47 17.63
N LYS A 176 21.38 -3.22 18.71
CA LYS A 176 22.08 -2.73 19.91
C LYS A 176 23.43 -2.21 19.43
N ALA A 177 23.68 -0.92 19.59
CA ALA A 177 25.04 -0.41 19.57
C ALA A 177 25.80 -1.18 20.67
N ALA A 178 26.83 -1.90 20.24
CA ALA A 178 27.74 -2.63 21.11
C ALA A 178 28.62 -1.65 21.90
#